data_AF-E7GFI1-F1
#
_entry.id   AF-E7GFI1-F1
#
_cell.length_a   1.000
_cell.length_b   1.000
_cell.length_c   1.000
_cell.angle_alpha   90.00
_cell.angle_beta   90.00
_cell.angle_gamma   90.00
#
_symmetry.space_group_name_H-M   'P 1'
#
loop_
_entity.id
_entity.type
_entity.pdbx_description
1 polymer ?
#
loop_
_entity_poly.entity_id
_entity_poly.type
_entity_poly.pdbx_seq_one_letter_code
_entity_poly.pdbx_strand_id
1 'polypeptide(L)'
;MLQKNNCLAIVNGESIGQVASQTLESMSVINEVISMPVLRPVACMDKLEIIDLANKIGTYDISIRPHEDCCTIFTPKQPATKPKSYKAKAFEENWDFDKMVQDCIEQTTFIVINNDYKNVENLF
;
A
#
# COMPACT_ATOMS: atom_id res chain seq x y z
N MET A 1 1.72 11.86 8.33
CA MET A 1 1.80 12.33 6.92
C MET A 1 0.45 12.85 6.42
N LEU A 2 -0.61 12.05 6.43
CA LEU A 2 -1.95 12.46 5.97
C LEU A 2 -2.51 13.72 6.68
N GLN A 3 -2.40 13.78 8.00
CA GLN A 3 -2.77 14.96 8.79
C GLN A 3 -1.95 16.21 8.43
N LYS A 4 -0.65 16.04 8.10
CA LYS A 4 0.21 17.15 7.67
C LYS A 4 -0.20 17.69 6.28
N ASN A 5 -0.80 16.83 5.45
CA ASN A 5 -1.18 17.14 4.07
C ASN A 5 -2.69 17.40 3.89
N ASN A 6 -3.46 17.52 4.97
CA ASN A 6 -4.92 17.73 4.95
C ASN A 6 -5.70 16.70 4.10
N CYS A 7 -5.22 15.46 4.04
CA CYS A 7 -5.92 14.39 3.34
C CYS A 7 -7.11 13.88 4.17
N LEU A 8 -8.21 13.51 3.51
CA LEU A 8 -9.42 13.00 4.16
C LEU A 8 -9.58 11.47 4.08
N ALA A 9 -8.83 10.81 3.22
CA ALA A 9 -8.92 9.36 3.00
C ALA A 9 -7.57 8.78 2.53
N ILE A 10 -7.45 7.46 2.64
CA ILE A 10 -6.39 6.64 2.04
C ILE A 10 -7.00 5.86 0.87
N VAL A 11 -6.26 5.72 -0.23
CA VAL A 11 -6.68 4.89 -1.36
C VAL A 11 -5.64 3.78 -1.54
N ASN A 12 -6.09 2.54 -1.74
CA ASN A 12 -5.21 1.43 -2.11
C ASN A 12 -5.82 0.59 -3.26
N GLY A 13 -5.02 -0.32 -3.81
CA GLY A 13 -5.40 -1.22 -4.89
C GLY A 13 -5.76 -2.63 -4.43
N GLU A 14 -6.25 -2.82 -3.20
CA GLU A 14 -6.62 -4.15 -2.70
C GLU A 14 -7.87 -4.70 -3.40
N SER A 15 -7.84 -5.96 -3.82
CA SER A 15 -8.99 -6.72 -4.33
C SER A 15 -9.32 -7.90 -3.42
N ILE A 16 -10.59 -8.09 -3.07
CA ILE A 16 -10.98 -9.08 -2.07
C ILE A 16 -10.72 -10.49 -2.61
N GLY A 17 -9.94 -11.28 -1.85
CA GLY A 17 -9.69 -12.68 -2.15
C GLY A 17 -8.61 -12.95 -3.20
N GLN A 18 -7.90 -11.92 -3.68
CA GLN A 18 -6.84 -12.09 -4.68
C GLN A 18 -5.54 -12.68 -4.10
N VAL A 19 -5.18 -12.31 -2.87
CA VAL A 19 -4.00 -12.81 -2.15
C VAL A 19 -4.32 -13.00 -0.66
N ALA A 20 -3.45 -13.72 0.07
CA ALA A 20 -3.68 -14.05 1.49
C ALA A 20 -3.86 -12.83 2.41
N SER A 21 -3.19 -11.72 2.12
CA SER A 21 -3.34 -10.45 2.86
C SER A 21 -4.64 -9.70 2.55
N GLN A 22 -5.37 -10.11 1.51
CA GLN A 22 -6.59 -9.44 1.02
C GLN A 22 -7.85 -10.26 1.32
N THR A 23 -7.85 -11.05 2.38
CA THR A 23 -9.09 -11.58 2.96
C THR A 23 -9.79 -10.50 3.77
N LEU A 24 -11.11 -10.63 3.97
CA LEU A 24 -11.87 -9.68 4.81
C LEU A 24 -11.33 -9.65 6.25
N GLU A 25 -10.90 -10.80 6.78
CA GLU A 25 -10.27 -10.89 8.09
C GLU A 25 -8.93 -10.15 8.15
N SER A 26 -8.07 -10.31 7.14
CA SER A 26 -6.80 -9.61 7.06
C SER A 26 -7.00 -8.10 6.94
N MET A 27 -7.88 -7.67 6.04
CA MET A 27 -8.21 -6.25 5.88
C MET A 27 -8.79 -5.66 7.17
N SER A 28 -9.65 -6.41 7.87
CA SER A 28 -10.22 -5.96 9.15
C SER A 28 -9.16 -5.72 10.22
N VAL A 29 -8.19 -6.64 10.35
CA VAL A 29 -7.12 -6.51 11.35
C VAL A 29 -6.19 -5.34 11.00
N ILE A 30 -5.80 -5.19 9.72
CA ILE A 30 -4.95 -4.08 9.28
C ILE A 30 -5.65 -2.73 9.48
N ASN A 31 -6.96 -2.67 9.26
CA ASN A 31 -7.73 -1.43 9.46
C ASN A 31 -7.89 -1.02 10.93
N GLU A 32 -7.60 -1.88 11.92
CA GLU A 32 -7.74 -1.51 13.34
C GLU A 32 -6.85 -0.33 13.76
N VAL A 33 -5.71 -0.14 13.07
CA VAL A 33 -4.77 0.97 13.34
C VAL A 33 -5.04 2.21 12.49
N ILE A 34 -6.09 2.20 11.67
CA ILE A 34 -6.41 3.29 10.73
C ILE A 34 -7.68 4.01 11.20
N SER A 35 -7.58 5.30 11.49
CA SER A 35 -8.71 6.15 11.91
C SER A 35 -9.41 6.88 10.75
N MET A 36 -8.92 6.72 9.53
CA MET A 36 -9.42 7.41 8.33
C MET A 36 -10.12 6.43 7.36
N PRO A 37 -11.04 6.92 6.51
CA PRO A 37 -11.61 6.11 5.44
C PRO A 37 -10.54 5.53 4.50
N VAL A 38 -10.61 4.22 4.24
CA VAL A 38 -9.79 3.51 3.24
C VAL A 38 -10.66 3.15 2.04
N LEU A 39 -10.42 3.82 0.91
CA LEU A 39 -11.10 3.58 -0.36
C LEU A 39 -10.39 2.47 -1.15
N ARG A 40 -11.16 1.49 -1.61
CA ARG A 40 -10.67 0.31 -2.33
C ARG A 40 -11.38 0.17 -3.69
N PRO A 41 -10.99 0.94 -4.72
CA PRO A 41 -11.74 1.04 -5.97
C PRO A 41 -11.91 -0.31 -6.71
N VAL A 42 -10.96 -1.22 -6.52
CA VAL A 42 -10.91 -2.53 -7.20
C VAL A 42 -11.32 -3.70 -6.29
N ALA A 43 -11.91 -3.41 -5.12
CA ALA A 43 -12.25 -4.42 -4.09
C ALA A 43 -13.09 -5.58 -4.62
N CYS A 44 -13.98 -5.31 -5.58
CA CYS A 44 -14.90 -6.27 -6.16
C CYS A 44 -14.57 -6.64 -7.61
N MET A 45 -13.39 -6.25 -8.10
CA MET A 45 -12.94 -6.55 -9.47
C MET A 45 -12.08 -7.80 -9.47
N ASP A 46 -12.24 -8.64 -10.49
CA ASP A 46 -11.31 -9.72 -10.74
C ASP A 46 -9.98 -9.23 -11.36
N LYS A 47 -9.01 -10.13 -11.46
CA LYS A 47 -7.67 -9.80 -11.98
C LYS A 47 -7.71 -9.35 -13.44
N LEU A 48 -8.57 -9.93 -14.27
CA LEU A 48 -8.67 -9.59 -15.68
C LEU A 48 -9.27 -8.20 -15.86
N GLU A 49 -10.30 -7.87 -15.09
CA GLU A 49 -10.90 -6.52 -15.08
C GLU A 49 -9.88 -5.45 -14.65
N ILE A 50 -9.04 -5.76 -13.65
CA ILE A 50 -7.97 -4.85 -13.22
C ILE A 50 -6.90 -4.68 -14.30
N ILE A 51 -6.52 -5.77 -14.99
CA ILE A 51 -5.57 -5.73 -16.11
C ILE A 51 -6.14 -4.92 -17.28
N ASP A 52 -7.41 -5.10 -17.63
CA ASP A 52 -8.07 -4.35 -18.69
C ASP A 52 -8.14 -2.86 -18.36
N LEU A 53 -8.44 -2.52 -17.09
CA LEU A 53 -8.37 -1.14 -16.63
C LEU A 53 -6.95 -0.58 -16.74
N ALA A 54 -5.93 -1.33 -16.32
CA ALA A 54 -4.53 -0.92 -16.40
C ALA A 54 -4.07 -0.69 -17.84
N ASN A 55 -4.51 -1.54 -18.78
CA ASN A 55 -4.28 -1.36 -20.21
C ASN A 55 -4.98 -0.10 -20.73
N LYS A 56 -6.24 0.11 -20.35
CA LYS A 56 -7.05 1.27 -20.77
C LYS A 56 -6.44 2.61 -20.32
N ILE A 57 -5.79 2.65 -19.16
CA ILE A 57 -5.13 3.86 -18.62
C ILE A 57 -3.62 3.91 -18.93
N GLY A 58 -3.09 2.93 -19.66
CA GLY A 58 -1.68 2.91 -20.08
C GLY A 58 -0.66 2.63 -18.97
N THR A 59 -1.06 1.98 -17.88
CA THR A 59 -0.15 1.65 -16.76
C THR A 59 0.37 0.22 -16.79
N TYR A 60 -0.28 -0.69 -17.52
CA TYR A 60 0.03 -2.12 -17.51
C TYR A 60 1.50 -2.42 -17.81
N ASP A 61 2.03 -1.91 -18.92
CA ASP A 61 3.42 -2.16 -19.36
C ASP A 61 4.47 -1.68 -18.35
N ILE A 62 4.17 -0.58 -17.65
CA ILE A 62 5.03 -0.01 -16.61
C ILE A 62 5.03 -0.92 -15.37
N SER A 63 3.86 -1.43 -15.00
CA SER A 63 3.62 -2.23 -13.79
C SER A 63 4.17 -3.65 -13.86
N ILE A 64 4.34 -4.24 -15.05
CA ILE A 64 4.84 -5.62 -15.22
C ILE A 64 6.37 -5.71 -15.38
N ARG A 65 7.09 -4.59 -15.35
CA ARG A 65 8.55 -4.59 -15.53
C ARG A 65 9.24 -5.41 -14.43
N PRO A 66 10.23 -6.25 -14.78
CA PRO A 66 10.88 -7.12 -13.81
C PRO A 66 11.71 -6.27 -12.85
N HIS A 67 11.22 -6.13 -11.62
CA HIS A 67 11.93 -5.54 -10.50
C HIS A 67 11.88 -6.52 -9.33
N GLU A 68 12.96 -6.58 -8.54
CA GLU A 68 12.93 -7.32 -7.28
C GLU A 68 12.02 -6.60 -6.30
N ASP A 69 10.76 -7.03 -6.24
CA ASP A 69 9.80 -6.48 -5.30
C ASP A 69 10.14 -6.96 -3.89
N CYS A 70 10.05 -6.04 -2.92
CA CYS A 70 10.18 -6.37 -1.49
C CYS A 70 9.23 -7.49 -1.07
N CYS A 71 8.09 -7.63 -1.76
CA CYS A 71 7.14 -8.71 -1.57
C CYS A 71 7.81 -10.08 -1.73
N THR A 72 8.61 -10.32 -2.77
CA THR A 72 9.30 -11.61 -2.96
C THR A 72 10.35 -11.90 -1.89
N ILE A 73 11.01 -10.87 -1.36
CA ILE A 73 12.09 -11.02 -0.37
C ILE A 73 11.52 -11.33 1.03
N PHE A 74 10.40 -10.71 1.38
CA PHE A 74 9.80 -10.81 2.73
C PHE A 74 8.54 -11.67 2.80
N THR A 75 8.17 -12.37 1.71
CA THR A 75 7.00 -13.26 1.74
C THR A 75 7.22 -14.39 2.74
N PRO A 76 6.39 -14.50 3.80
CA PRO A 76 6.47 -15.63 4.71
C PRO A 76 6.06 -16.91 3.96
N LYS A 77 6.71 -18.03 4.29
CA LYS A 77 6.41 -19.35 3.68
C LYS A 77 4.93 -19.75 3.81
N GLN A 78 4.26 -19.31 4.88
CA GLN A 78 2.85 -19.58 5.14
C GLN A 78 2.17 -18.30 5.66
N PRO A 79 1.60 -17.47 4.76
CA PRO A 79 0.90 -16.27 5.16
C PRO A 79 -0.43 -16.63 5.86
N ALA A 80 -0.75 -15.91 6.94
CA ALA A 80 -2.02 -16.06 7.63
C ALA A 80 -3.15 -15.44 6.81
N THR A 81 -4.21 -16.21 6.54
CA THR A 81 -5.41 -15.74 5.84
C THR A 81 -6.52 -15.27 6.78
N LYS A 82 -6.39 -15.57 8.08
CA LYS A 82 -7.33 -15.18 9.14
C LYS A 82 -6.56 -14.68 10.36
N PRO A 83 -5.83 -13.56 10.25
CA PRO A 83 -5.07 -13.02 11.37
C PRO A 83 -6.02 -12.65 12.50
N LYS A 84 -5.47 -12.59 13.72
CA LYS A 84 -6.19 -12.18 14.92
C LYS A 84 -5.48 -10.98 15.50
N SER A 85 -6.21 -9.88 15.70
CA SER A 85 -5.62 -8.62 16.14
C SER A 85 -4.91 -8.72 17.49
N TYR A 86 -5.42 -9.52 18.43
CA TYR A 86 -4.72 -9.74 19.70
C TYR A 86 -3.33 -10.38 19.52
N LYS A 87 -3.12 -11.21 18.47
CA LYS A 87 -1.80 -11.78 18.18
C LYS A 87 -0.87 -10.71 17.60
N ALA A 88 -1.37 -9.88 16.69
CA ALA A 88 -0.60 -8.78 16.12
C ALA A 88 -0.10 -7.84 17.22
N LYS A 89 -1.01 -7.39 18.11
CA LYS A 89 -0.69 -6.54 19.26
C LYS A 89 0.35 -7.17 20.19
N ALA A 90 0.17 -8.45 20.53
CA ALA A 90 1.14 -9.17 21.37
C ALA A 90 2.52 -9.31 20.71
N PHE A 91 2.61 -9.41 19.39
CA PHE A 91 3.90 -9.43 18.69
C PHE A 91 4.53 -8.04 18.60
N GLU A 92 3.72 -7.03 18.31
CA GLU A 92 4.07 -5.61 18.27
C GLU A 92 4.64 -5.10 19.60
N GLU A 93 4.16 -5.60 20.74
CA GLU A 93 4.71 -5.27 22.07
C GLU A 93 6.18 -5.71 22.27
N ASN A 94 6.69 -6.67 21.50
CA ASN A 94 8.06 -7.18 21.68
C ASN A 94 9.14 -6.30 21.03
N TRP A 95 8.75 -5.27 20.27
CA TRP A 95 9.70 -4.34 19.65
C TRP A 95 9.06 -2.96 19.47
N ASP A 96 9.73 -1.92 19.96
CA ASP A 96 9.52 -0.52 19.57
C ASP A 96 9.75 -0.26 18.07
N PHE A 97 8.70 -0.49 17.27
CA PHE A 97 8.64 -0.12 15.85
C PHE A 97 8.19 1.33 15.64
N ASP A 98 7.65 2.00 16.66
CA ASP A 98 7.14 3.38 16.57
C ASP A 98 8.25 4.34 16.15
N LYS A 99 9.45 4.18 16.71
CA LYS A 99 10.61 4.96 16.29
C LYS A 99 10.95 4.75 14.81
N MET A 100 10.92 3.51 14.33
CA MET A 100 11.20 3.21 12.92
C MET A 100 10.16 3.85 12.00
N VAL A 101 8.88 3.83 12.40
CA VAL A 101 7.80 4.49 11.66
C VAL A 101 8.03 6.00 11.59
N GLN A 102 8.43 6.64 12.70
CA GLN A 102 8.76 8.07 12.69
C GLN A 102 9.94 8.37 11.79
N ASP A 103 11.03 7.61 11.89
CA ASP A 103 12.22 7.77 11.04
C ASP A 103 11.84 7.68 9.54
N CYS A 104 10.98 6.72 9.16
CA CYS A 104 10.46 6.62 7.79
C CYS A 104 9.63 7.85 7.35
N ILE A 105 8.79 8.39 8.24
CA ILE A 105 7.98 9.57 7.96
C ILE A 105 8.87 10.81 7.80
N GLU A 106 9.89 10.96 8.64
CA GLU A 106 10.81 12.12 8.61
C GLU A 106 11.70 12.12 7.37
N GLN A 107 12.11 10.94 6.89
CA GLN A 107 12.96 10.78 5.71
C GLN A 107 12.17 10.74 4.38
N THR A 108 10.85 10.95 4.41
CA THR A 108 10.01 10.95 3.20
C THR A 108 10.39 12.09 2.26
N THR A 109 10.67 11.78 0.99
CA THR A 109 10.91 12.77 -0.06
C THR A 109 9.63 13.05 -0.85
N PHE A 110 9.49 14.29 -1.32
CA PHE A 110 8.30 14.74 -2.05
C PHE A 110 8.66 15.17 -3.47
N ILE A 111 7.89 14.66 -4.43
CA ILE A 111 7.93 15.11 -5.82
C ILE A 111 6.57 15.70 -6.14
N VAL A 112 6.52 16.98 -6.48
CA VAL A 112 5.28 17.67 -6.86
C VAL A 112 5.18 17.69 -8.37
N ILE A 113 4.11 17.09 -8.89
CA ILE A 113 3.80 17.09 -10.32
C ILE A 113 2.82 18.24 -10.58
N ASN A 114 3.32 19.34 -11.12
CA ASN A 114 2.55 20.50 -11.60
C ASN A 114 2.95 20.84 -13.04
N ASN A 115 2.49 21.97 -13.58
CA ASN A 115 2.84 22.39 -14.95
C ASN A 115 4.34 22.66 -15.15
N ASP A 116 5.12 22.78 -14.07
CA ASP A 116 6.57 22.98 -14.09
C ASP A 116 7.33 21.64 -13.96
N TYR A 117 6.62 20.53 -13.75
CA TYR A 117 7.21 19.20 -13.62
C TYR A 117 7.80 18.74 -14.96
N LYS A 118 9.12 18.52 -14.97
CA LYS A 118 9.98 18.28 -16.15
C LYS A 118 10.27 19.49 -17.04
N ASN A 119 9.84 20.70 -16.68
CA ASN A 119 10.32 21.93 -17.32
C ASN A 119 11.64 22.37 -16.70
N VAL A 120 12.71 21.57 -16.78
CA VAL A 120 14.03 22.12 -16.47
C VAL A 120 15.20 21.38 -17.13
N GLU A 121 15.97 22.18 -17.85
CA GLU A 121 17.42 22.10 -18.08
C GLU A 121 18.27 21.95 -16.78
N ASN A 122 17.65 21.65 -15.64
CA ASN A 122 18.29 21.46 -14.33
C ASN A 122 17.88 20.11 -13.69
N LEU A 123 17.72 19.05 -14.49
CA LEU A 123 17.69 17.70 -13.94
C LEU A 123 19.09 17.07 -13.76
N PHE A 124 20.16 17.84 -14.04
CA PHE A 124 21.56 17.55 -13.72
C PHE A 124 22.31 18.83 -13.38
#